data_AF-A0A7S6WPI6-F1
#
_entry.id   AF-A0A7S6WPI6-F1
#
_cell.length_a   1.000
_cell.length_b   1.000
_cell.length_c   1.000
_cell.angle_alpha   90.00
_cell.angle_beta   90.00
_cell.angle_gamma   90.00
#
_symmetry.space_group_name_H-M   'P 1'
#
loop_
_entity.id
_entity.type
_entity.pdbx_description
1 polymer ?
#
loop_
_entity_poly.entity_id
_entity_poly.type
_entity_poly.pdbx_seq_one_letter_code
_entity_poly.pdbx_strand_id
1 'polypeptide(L)'
;MYTLIAFFLSGVVMIIFGVLIRECKCYNLIAGYNTMPAEKKKSYNPQQLAGKTGIFLYCIGSFTVIFGIILHFAECSKLLTAAVTLVYSVILIIAVVLFIVKEAKGLNDM
;
A
#
# COMPACT_ATOMS: atom_id res chain seq x y z
N MET A 1 1.37 17.45 -15.95
CA MET A 1 2.74 17.08 -15.55
C MET A 1 2.86 16.80 -14.05
N TYR A 2 2.57 17.74 -13.15
CA TYR A 2 2.68 17.51 -11.69
C TYR A 2 1.87 16.33 -11.15
N THR A 3 0.62 16.17 -11.59
CA THR A 3 -0.24 15.04 -11.20
C THR A 3 0.41 13.71 -11.57
N LEU A 4 0.88 13.55 -12.81
CA LEU A 4 1.56 12.33 -13.27
C LEU A 4 2.78 11.99 -12.39
N ILE A 5 3.62 12.98 -12.10
CA ILE A 5 4.82 12.79 -11.25
C ILE A 5 4.41 12.34 -9.84
N ALA A 6 3.36 12.94 -9.27
CA ALA A 6 2.87 12.59 -7.95
C ALA A 6 2.35 11.14 -7.88
N PHE A 7 1.56 10.71 -8.87
CA PHE A 7 1.06 9.33 -8.96
C PHE A 7 2.20 8.33 -9.23
N PHE A 8 3.17 8.70 -10.06
CA PHE A 8 4.31 7.85 -10.34
C PHE A 8 5.17 7.64 -9.08
N LEU A 9 5.51 8.73 -8.39
CA LEU A 9 6.33 8.67 -7.18
C LEU A 9 5.63 7.88 -6.06
N SER A 10 4.33 8.12 -5.84
CA SER A 10 3.57 7.39 -4.81
C SER A 10 3.48 5.90 -5.10
N GLY A 11 3.19 5.51 -6.35
CA GLY A 11 3.13 4.11 -6.75
C GLY A 11 4.47 3.40 -6.66
N VAL A 12 5.57 4.05 -7.10
CA VAL A 12 6.93 3.50 -7.01
C VAL A 12 7.34 3.30 -5.55
N VAL A 13 7.07 4.27 -4.67
CA VAL A 13 7.38 4.14 -3.24
C VAL A 13 6.64 2.95 -2.62
N MET A 14 5.35 2.76 -2.93
CA MET A 14 4.59 1.59 -2.46
C MET A 14 5.22 0.27 -2.93
N ILE A 15 5.60 0.18 -4.21
CA ILE A 15 6.25 -1.01 -4.76
C ILE A 15 7.58 -1.29 -4.05
N ILE A 16 8.41 -0.26 -3.84
CA ILE A 16 9.68 -0.38 -3.10
C ILE A 16 9.44 -0.95 -1.70
N PHE A 17 8.47 -0.43 -0.95
CA PHE A 17 8.12 -0.98 0.35
C PHE A 17 7.63 -2.43 0.26
N GLY A 18 6.88 -2.78 -0.79
CA GLY A 18 6.49 -4.16 -1.07
C GLY A 18 7.69 -5.08 -1.23
N VAL A 19 8.70 -4.65 -1.99
CA VAL A 19 9.95 -5.41 -2.21
C VAL A 19 10.72 -5.56 -0.90
N LEU A 20 10.90 -4.46 -0.17
CA LEU A 20 11.60 -4.47 1.11
C LEU A 20 10.95 -5.44 2.10
N ILE A 21 9.63 -5.42 2.21
CA ILE A 21 8.89 -6.26 3.16
C ILE A 21 8.94 -7.74 2.74
N ARG A 22 8.61 -8.03 1.48
CA ARG A 22 8.40 -9.41 1.01
C ARG A 22 9.69 -10.11 0.62
N GLU A 23 10.53 -9.46 -0.18
CA GLU A 23 11.73 -10.07 -0.77
C GLU A 23 12.96 -9.84 0.13
N CYS A 24 13.15 -8.62 0.63
CA CYS A 24 14.29 -8.28 1.51
C CYS A 24 14.05 -8.62 2.99
N LYS A 25 12.88 -9.17 3.33
CA LYS A 25 12.51 -9.62 4.69
C LYS A 25 12.56 -8.51 5.75
N CYS A 26 12.32 -7.26 5.37
CA CYS A 26 12.23 -6.12 6.28
C CYS A 26 10.91 -6.11 7.07
N TYR A 27 10.63 -7.19 7.83
CA TYR A 27 9.32 -7.42 8.48
C TYR A 27 8.95 -6.36 9.51
N ASN A 28 9.95 -5.71 10.13
CA ASN A 28 9.71 -4.63 11.10
C ASN A 28 9.05 -3.39 10.47
N LEU A 29 8.97 -3.28 9.14
CA LEU A 29 8.19 -2.25 8.46
C LEU A 29 6.67 -2.50 8.54
N ILE A 30 6.25 -3.70 8.92
CA ILE A 30 4.84 -4.04 9.10
C ILE A 30 4.43 -3.63 10.51
N ALA A 31 3.63 -2.56 10.64
CA ALA A 31 3.28 -1.97 11.94
C ALA A 31 2.77 -3.00 12.97
N GLY A 32 1.84 -3.88 12.59
CA GLY A 32 1.30 -4.91 13.48
C GLY A 32 2.30 -5.98 13.95
N TYR A 33 3.31 -6.29 13.13
CA TYR A 33 4.41 -7.19 13.55
C TYR A 33 5.46 -6.44 14.37
N ASN A 34 5.70 -5.17 14.06
CA ASN A 34 6.65 -4.34 14.78
C ASN A 34 6.21 -4.08 16.23
N THR A 35 4.91 -3.88 16.45
CA THR A 35 4.32 -3.64 17.78
C THR A 35 3.92 -4.92 18.52
N MET A 36 4.10 -6.09 17.92
CA MET A 36 3.81 -7.38 18.55
C MET A 36 4.71 -7.59 19.80
N PRO A 37 4.16 -8.05 20.95
CA PRO A 37 4.96 -8.36 22.13
C PRO A 37 6.08 -9.35 21.83
N ALA A 38 7.26 -9.17 22.45
CA ALA A 38 8.45 -9.96 22.17
C ALA A 38 8.23 -11.48 22.35
N GLU A 39 7.41 -11.88 23.32
CA GLU A 39 7.07 -13.28 23.58
C GLU A 39 6.32 -13.91 22.40
N LYS A 40 5.29 -13.22 21.88
CA LYS A 40 4.51 -13.68 20.71
C LYS A 40 5.34 -13.59 19.41
N LYS A 41 6.19 -12.58 19.30
CA LYS A 41 7.04 -12.35 18.12
C LYS A 41 8.07 -13.45 17.90
N LYS A 42 8.51 -14.15 18.96
CA LYS A 42 9.48 -15.26 18.89
C LYS A 42 8.92 -16.52 18.22
N SER A 43 7.64 -16.82 18.41
CA SER A 43 6.98 -17.99 17.84
C SER A 43 6.22 -17.69 16.54
N TYR A 44 6.01 -16.41 16.22
CA TYR A 44 5.28 -16.00 15.03
C TYR A 44 6.11 -16.11 13.75
N ASN A 45 5.52 -16.67 12.68
CA ASN A 45 6.11 -16.69 11.35
C ASN A 45 5.67 -15.45 10.53
N PRO A 46 6.53 -14.43 10.35
CA PRO A 46 6.17 -13.20 9.62
C PRO A 46 6.06 -13.39 8.11
N GLN A 47 6.53 -14.51 7.54
CA GLN A 47 6.64 -14.68 6.09
C GLN A 47 5.28 -14.62 5.39
N GLN A 48 4.22 -15.19 6.00
CA GLN A 48 2.88 -15.14 5.43
C GLN A 48 2.33 -13.72 5.42
N LEU A 49 2.47 -12.98 6.53
CA LEU A 49 2.02 -11.60 6.63
C LEU A 49 2.79 -10.70 5.65
N ALA A 50 4.11 -10.85 5.59
CA ALA A 50 4.96 -10.13 4.64
C ALA A 50 4.59 -10.43 3.18
N GLY A 51 4.25 -11.68 2.86
CA GLY A 51 3.76 -12.07 1.54
C GLY A 51 2.48 -11.32 1.16
N LYS A 52 1.48 -11.30 2.04
CA LYS A 52 0.23 -10.56 1.82
C LYS A 52 0.46 -9.05 1.71
N THR A 53 1.23 -8.47 2.63
CA THR A 53 1.53 -7.03 2.63
C THR A 53 2.29 -6.62 1.38
N GLY A 54 3.30 -7.39 0.96
CA GLY A 54 4.04 -7.12 -0.27
C GLY A 54 3.17 -7.20 -1.52
N ILE A 55 2.36 -8.25 -1.66
CA ILE A 55 1.42 -8.37 -2.79
C ILE A 55 0.44 -7.20 -2.82
N PHE A 56 -0.12 -6.84 -1.66
CA PHE A 56 -1.03 -5.71 -1.56
C PHE A 56 -0.36 -4.41 -2.04
N LEU A 57 0.86 -4.13 -1.58
CA LEU A 57 1.65 -2.96 -1.99
C LEU A 57 2.00 -2.96 -3.48
N TYR A 58 2.35 -4.11 -4.07
CA TYR A 58 2.57 -4.24 -5.51
C TYR A 58 1.31 -3.90 -6.30
N CYS A 59 0.17 -4.44 -5.88
CA CYS A 59 -1.11 -4.19 -6.54
C CYS A 59 -1.46 -2.71 -6.47
N ILE A 60 -1.55 -2.13 -5.26
CA ILE A 60 -1.97 -0.74 -5.13
C ILE A 60 -0.98 0.22 -5.81
N GLY A 61 0.32 -0.01 -5.68
CA GLY A 61 1.34 0.83 -6.30
C GLY A 61 1.27 0.79 -7.83
N SER A 62 1.10 -0.41 -8.40
CA SER A 62 0.92 -0.56 -9.86
C SER A 62 -0.36 0.12 -10.34
N PHE A 63 -1.47 -0.06 -9.62
CA PHE A 63 -2.73 0.63 -9.92
C PHE A 63 -2.59 2.16 -9.83
N THR A 64 -1.85 2.68 -8.85
CA THR A 64 -1.59 4.12 -8.71
C THR A 64 -0.80 4.66 -9.89
N VAL A 65 0.25 3.97 -10.36
CA VAL A 65 1.00 4.40 -11.55
C VAL A 65 0.12 4.39 -12.80
N ILE A 66 -0.59 3.28 -13.06
CA ILE A 66 -1.45 3.13 -14.23
C ILE A 66 -2.56 4.19 -14.24
N PHE A 67 -3.19 4.42 -13.09
CA PHE A 67 -4.23 5.43 -12.95
C PHE A 67 -3.70 6.85 -13.24
N GLY A 68 -2.51 7.18 -12.73
CA GLY A 68 -1.85 8.45 -13.02
C GLY A 68 -1.56 8.66 -14.51
N ILE A 69 -1.13 7.60 -15.22
CA ILE A 69 -0.90 7.61 -16.67
C ILE A 69 -2.23 7.87 -17.40
N ILE A 70 -3.28 7.10 -17.09
CA ILE A 70 -4.61 7.27 -17.72
C ILE A 70 -5.13 8.68 -17.51
N LEU A 71 -5.08 9.19 -16.27
CA LEU A 71 -5.57 10.53 -15.93
C LEU A 71 -4.78 11.63 -16.65
N HIS A 72 -3.49 11.41 -16.92
CA HIS A 72 -2.68 12.37 -17.67
C HIS A 72 -3.09 12.48 -19.14
N PHE A 73 -3.39 11.35 -19.79
CA PHE A 73 -3.76 11.29 -21.21
C PHE A 73 -5.26 11.49 -21.47
N ALA A 74 -6.10 11.48 -20.43
CA ALA A 74 -7.54 11.71 -20.56
C ALA A 74 -7.93 13.18 -20.85
N GLU A 75 -6.97 14.12 -20.85
CA GLU A 75 -7.15 15.55 -21.17
C GLU A 75 -8.35 16.24 -20.47
N CYS A 76 -8.66 15.82 -19.24
CA CYS A 76 -9.77 16.36 -18.46
C CYS A 76 -9.55 17.81 -18.01
N SER A 77 -10.64 18.52 -17.72
CA SER A 77 -10.56 19.85 -17.10
C SER A 77 -9.88 19.78 -15.72
N LYS A 78 -9.19 20.85 -15.32
CA LYS A 78 -8.46 20.90 -14.03
C LYS A 78 -9.35 20.56 -12.83
N LEU A 79 -10.59 21.04 -12.83
CA LEU A 79 -11.56 20.77 -11.77
C LEU A 79 -11.92 19.28 -11.70
N LEU A 80 -12.17 18.65 -12.85
CA LEU A 80 -12.48 17.22 -12.93
C LEU A 80 -11.28 16.37 -12.51
N THR A 81 -10.07 16.70 -12.99
CA THR A 81 -8.84 16.03 -12.57
C THR A 81 -8.64 16.10 -11.06
N ALA A 82 -8.89 17.27 -10.44
CA ALA A 82 -8.79 17.45 -8.99
C ALA A 82 -9.83 16.60 -8.23
N ALA A 83 -11.10 16.63 -8.66
CA ALA A 83 -12.16 15.84 -8.06
C ALA A 83 -11.89 14.33 -8.14
N VAL A 84 -11.48 13.84 -9.31
CA VAL A 84 -11.14 12.42 -9.53
C VAL A 84 -9.93 12.01 -8.69
N THR A 85 -8.90 12.87 -8.61
CA THR A 85 -7.72 12.63 -7.76
C THR A 85 -8.10 12.53 -6.28
N LEU A 86 -8.98 13.41 -5.80
CA LEU A 86 -9.47 13.38 -4.42
C LEU A 86 -10.23 12.07 -4.13
N VAL A 87 -11.19 11.70 -4.99
CA VAL A 87 -11.97 10.46 -4.84
C VAL A 87 -11.05 9.24 -4.84
N TYR A 88 -10.11 9.17 -5.79
CA TYR A 88 -9.13 8.10 -5.84
C TYR A 88 -8.32 8.00 -4.53
N SER A 89 -7.87 9.14 -4.00
CA SER A 89 -7.08 9.19 -2.76
C SER A 89 -7.88 8.67 -1.56
N VAL A 90 -9.16 9.03 -1.46
CA VAL A 90 -10.04 8.51 -0.40
C VAL A 90 -10.22 7.00 -0.53
N ILE A 91 -10.47 6.49 -1.73
CA ILE A 91 -10.61 5.05 -1.99
C ILE A 91 -9.33 4.31 -1.60
N LEU A 92 -8.16 4.85 -1.97
CA LEU A 92 -6.86 4.26 -1.64
C LEU A 92 -6.64 4.19 -0.13
N ILE A 93 -6.95 5.27 0.60
CA ILE A 93 -6.85 5.29 2.07
C ILE A 93 -7.78 4.24 2.68
N ILE A 94 -9.03 4.15 2.23
CA ILE A 94 -9.98 3.14 2.71
C ILE A 94 -9.45 1.73 2.46
N ALA A 95 -8.93 1.45 1.25
CA ALA A 95 -8.37 0.14 0.93
C ALA A 95 -7.19 -0.23 1.84
N VAL A 96 -6.29 0.72 2.12
CA VAL A 96 -5.17 0.52 3.05
C VAL A 96 -5.67 0.26 4.47
N VAL A 97 -6.63 1.05 4.97
CA VAL A 97 -7.20 0.86 6.31
C VAL A 97 -7.87 -0.50 6.44
N LEU A 98 -8.69 -0.90 5.46
CA LEU A 98 -9.35 -2.21 5.46
C LEU A 98 -8.34 -3.36 5.46
N PHE A 99 -7.26 -3.24 4.68
CA PHE A 99 -6.17 -4.21 4.68
C PHE A 99 -5.50 -4.30 6.05
N ILE A 100 -5.15 -3.17 6.66
CA ILE A 100 -4.55 -3.12 8.00
C ILE A 100 -5.47 -3.75 9.05
N VAL A 101 -6.75 -3.38 9.07
CA VAL A 101 -7.73 -3.92 10.03
C VAL A 101 -7.89 -5.44 9.86
N LYS A 102 -7.94 -5.93 8.62
CA LYS A 102 -8.05 -7.36 8.33
C LYS A 102 -6.84 -8.12 8.86
N GLU A 103 -5.63 -7.67 8.56
CA GLU A 103 -4.43 -8.36 9.02
C GLU A 103 -4.19 -8.18 10.53
N ALA A 104 -4.59 -7.04 11.12
CA ALA A 104 -4.53 -6.83 12.57
C ALA A 104 -5.46 -7.76 13.35
N LYS A 105 -6.67 -8.02 12.86
CA LYS A 105 -7.57 -9.03 13.44
C LYS A 105 -6.93 -10.42 13.38
N GLY A 106 -6.43 -10.81 12.20
CA GLY A 106 -5.72 -12.08 12.03
C GLY A 106 -4.51 -12.24 12.96
N LEU A 107 -3.84 -11.14 13.34
CA LEU A 107 -2.75 -11.14 14.31
C LEU A 107 -3.21 -11.33 15.76
N ASN A 108 -4.40 -10.86 16.13
CA ASN A 108 -4.93 -10.96 17.49
C ASN A 108 -5.60 -12.31 17.78
N ASP A 109 -6.16 -12.96 16.76
CA ASP A 109 -6.90 -14.22 16.89
C ASP A 109 -6.01 -15.47 17.00
N MET A 110 -4.67 -15.33 16.85
CA MET A 110 -3.65 -16.39 17.04
C MET A 110 -2.98 -16.29 18.40
#